data_AF-A0A5C7LY10-F1
#
_entry.id   AF-A0A5C7LY10-F1
#
_cell.length_a   1.000
_cell.length_b   1.000
_cell.length_c   1.000
_cell.angle_alpha   90.00
_cell.angle_beta   90.00
_cell.angle_gamma   90.00
#
_symmetry.space_group_name_H-M   'P 1'
#
loop_
_entity.id
_entity.type
_entity.pdbx_description
1 polymer ?
#
loop_
_entity_poly.entity_id
_entity_poly.type
_entity_poly.pdbx_seq_one_letter_code
_entity_poly.pdbx_strand_id
1 'polypeptide(L)'
;MAKRKRNYQKEYNDYQGTPEQIKRRTERNKDRRAAEKRMGKAALRGKEVDHINAPRTGSLAGAKTHVIDKTANRKKQPKRS
;
A
#
# COMPACT_ATOMS: atom_id res chain seq x y z
N MET A 1 -29.09 9.83 4.15
CA MET A 1 -28.05 10.31 5.07
C MET A 1 -27.29 11.46 4.41
N ALA A 2 -27.17 12.62 5.06
CA ALA A 2 -26.43 13.75 4.50
C ALA A 2 -24.95 13.37 4.33
N LYS A 3 -24.41 13.49 3.11
CA LYS A 3 -23.02 13.20 2.79
C LYS A 3 -22.14 14.28 3.44
N ARG A 4 -21.66 14.02 4.66
CA ARG A 4 -20.69 14.90 5.35
C ARG A 4 -19.49 15.13 4.42
N LYS A 5 -19.11 16.40 4.21
CA LYS A 5 -17.95 16.77 3.40
C LYS A 5 -16.69 16.22 4.09
N ARG A 6 -15.94 15.35 3.39
CA ARG A 6 -14.70 14.75 3.92
C ARG A 6 -13.65 15.86 4.10
N ASN A 7 -13.13 16.00 5.33
CA ASN A 7 -12.06 16.94 5.61
C ASN A 7 -10.70 16.26 5.41
N TYR A 8 -10.12 16.42 4.22
CA TYR A 8 -8.84 15.81 3.86
C TYR A 8 -7.66 16.35 4.68
N GLN A 9 -7.69 17.63 5.08
CA GLN A 9 -6.62 18.22 5.90
C GLN A 9 -6.56 17.55 7.27
N LYS A 10 -7.72 17.39 7.91
CA LYS A 10 -7.82 16.69 9.19
C LYS A 10 -7.35 15.24 9.09
N GLU A 11 -7.77 14.51 8.06
CA GLU A 11 -7.33 13.12 7.84
C GLU A 11 -5.82 13.02 7.61
N TYR A 12 -5.23 13.97 6.89
CA TYR A 12 -3.79 14.01 6.72
C TYR A 12 -3.09 14.24 8.06
N ASN A 13 -3.50 15.26 8.81
CA ASN A 13 -2.88 15.59 10.09
C ASN A 13 -2.99 14.45 11.10
N ASP A 14 -4.15 13.81 11.18
CA ASP A 14 -4.44 12.79 12.20
C ASP A 14 -3.92 11.39 11.82
N TYR A 15 -3.75 11.12 10.52
CA TYR A 15 -3.41 9.77 10.05
C TYR A 15 -2.29 9.78 9.01
N GLN A 16 -2.53 10.31 7.80
CA GLN A 16 -1.60 10.07 6.69
C GLN A 16 -0.23 10.75 6.85
N GLY A 17 -0.20 11.86 7.58
CA GLY A 17 0.97 12.68 7.88
C GLY A 17 1.70 12.28 9.16
N THR A 18 1.23 11.26 9.89
CA THR A 18 1.98 10.78 11.04
C THR A 18 3.30 10.14 10.59
N PRO A 19 4.39 10.25 11.37
CA PRO A 19 5.69 9.68 11.01
C PRO A 19 5.62 8.18 10.67
N GLU A 20 4.76 7.45 11.37
CA GLU A 20 4.49 6.03 11.14
C GLU A 20 3.89 5.77 9.75
N GLN A 21 2.83 6.49 9.38
CA GLN A 21 2.20 6.31 8.07
C GLN A 21 3.12 6.76 6.92
N ILE A 22 3.90 7.83 7.15
CA ILE A 22 4.93 8.28 6.20
C ILE A 22 5.97 7.19 6.00
N LYS A 23 6.54 6.63 7.08
CA LYS A 23 7.53 5.54 7.03
C LYS A 23 6.99 4.32 6.28
N ARG A 24 5.75 3.94 6.53
CA ARG A 24 5.13 2.80 5.83
C ARG A 24 4.84 3.09 4.36
N ARG A 25 4.52 4.34 4.02
CA ARG A 25 4.40 4.76 2.62
C ARG A 25 5.74 4.74 1.90
N THR A 26 6.82 5.19 2.54
CA THR A 26 8.16 5.18 1.93
C THR A 26 8.65 3.75 1.71
N GLU A 27 8.42 2.85 2.66
CA GLU A 27 8.74 1.42 2.51
C GLU A 27 7.98 0.76 1.34
N ARG A 28 6.65 0.97 1.23
CA ARG A 28 5.88 0.47 0.07
C ARG A 28 6.40 1.01 -1.26
N ASN A 29 6.76 2.29 -1.30
CA ASN A 29 7.33 2.89 -2.51
C ASN A 29 8.70 2.32 -2.85
N LYS A 30 9.52 2.01 -1.85
CA LYS A 30 10.82 1.35 -2.03
C LYS A 30 10.63 -0.04 -2.65
N ASP A 31 9.71 -0.84 -2.11
CA ASP A 31 9.43 -2.19 -2.62
C ASP A 31 8.89 -2.16 -4.04
N ARG A 32 7.99 -1.21 -4.34
CA ARG A 32 7.50 -1.00 -5.71
C ARG A 32 8.63 -0.66 -6.67
N ARG A 33 9.53 0.27 -6.30
CA ARG A 33 10.70 0.62 -7.11
C ARG A 33 11.66 -0.57 -7.28
N ALA A 34 11.84 -1.39 -6.26
CA ALA A 34 12.66 -2.60 -6.35
C ALA A 34 12.05 -3.63 -7.32
N ALA A 35 10.73 -3.82 -7.27
CA ALA A 35 10.02 -4.65 -8.24
C ALA A 35 10.14 -4.08 -9.67
N GLU A 36 10.00 -2.76 -9.84
CA GLU A 36 10.18 -2.07 -11.13
C GLU A 36 11.59 -2.28 -11.69
N LYS A 37 12.63 -2.22 -10.85
CA LYS A 37 14.00 -2.47 -11.26
C LYS A 37 14.25 -3.93 -11.65
N ARG A 38 13.64 -4.88 -10.96
CA ARG A 38 13.83 -6.33 -11.20
C ARG A 38 13.08 -6.85 -12.41
N MET A 39 11.83 -6.43 -12.60
CA MET A 39 10.92 -7.01 -13.61
C MET A 39 10.67 -6.06 -14.79
N GLY A 40 11.01 -4.78 -14.65
CA GLY A 40 10.68 -3.75 -15.62
C GLY A 40 9.24 -3.24 -15.48
N LYS A 41 9.02 -2.00 -15.92
CA LYS A 41 7.71 -1.33 -15.83
C LYS A 41 6.63 -2.05 -16.64
N ALA A 42 6.98 -2.66 -17.77
CA ALA A 42 6.05 -3.37 -18.63
C ALA A 42 5.44 -4.60 -17.92
N ALA A 43 6.26 -5.38 -17.20
CA ALA A 43 5.82 -6.57 -16.47
C ALA A 43 4.93 -6.23 -15.25
N LEU A 44 5.03 -5.01 -14.72
CA LEU A 44 4.20 -4.53 -13.62
C LEU A 44 2.87 -3.92 -14.07
N ARG A 45 2.66 -3.74 -15.37
CA ARG A 45 1.41 -3.18 -15.88
C ARG A 45 0.25 -4.13 -15.54
N GLY A 46 -0.71 -3.64 -14.76
CA GLY A 46 -1.86 -4.43 -14.29
C GLY A 46 -1.58 -5.29 -13.05
N LYS A 47 -0.35 -5.25 -12.51
CA LYS A 47 0.05 -5.98 -11.31
C LYS A 47 0.31 -5.04 -10.13
N GLU A 48 0.25 -5.57 -8.93
CA GLU A 48 0.54 -4.87 -7.68
C GLU A 48 1.61 -5.66 -6.90
N VAL A 49 2.42 -4.94 -6.12
CA VAL A 49 3.36 -5.55 -5.17
C VAL A 49 2.60 -5.86 -3.88
N ASP A 50 2.34 -7.13 -3.64
CA ASP A 50 1.68 -7.62 -2.43
C ASP A 50 2.70 -8.00 -1.36
N HIS A 51 2.40 -7.60 -0.12
CA HIS A 51 3.14 -8.03 1.06
C HIS A 51 2.48 -9.32 1.57
N ILE A 52 3.21 -10.44 1.54
CA ILE A 52 2.65 -11.79 1.73
C ILE A 52 1.74 -11.90 2.96
N ASN A 53 2.20 -11.36 4.10
CA ASN A 53 1.53 -11.45 5.40
C ASN A 53 0.52 -10.31 5.66
N ALA A 54 0.27 -9.45 4.68
CA ALA A 54 -0.61 -8.28 4.79
C ALA A 54 -0.49 -7.52 6.13
N PRO A 55 0.74 -7.17 6.57
CA PRO A 55 0.97 -6.55 7.88
C PRO A 55 0.16 -5.25 8.03
N ARG A 56 -0.75 -5.22 9.00
CA ARG A 56 -1.64 -4.07 9.25
C ARG A 56 -0.98 -2.96 10.05
N THR A 57 -0.03 -3.31 10.91
CA THR A 57 0.68 -2.43 11.87
C THR A 57 2.19 -2.62 11.74
N GLY A 58 2.99 -1.69 12.28
CA GLY A 58 4.45 -1.82 12.32
C GLY A 58 5.18 -1.48 11.01
N SER A 59 6.39 -2.02 10.87
CA SER A 59 7.31 -1.78 9.75
C SER A 59 7.11 -2.80 8.62
N LEU A 60 7.33 -2.39 7.38
CA LEU A 60 7.39 -3.25 6.20
C LEU A 60 8.84 -3.57 5.80
N ALA A 61 9.84 -3.04 6.51
CA ALA A 61 11.23 -3.33 6.25
C ALA A 61 11.51 -4.84 6.29
N GLY A 62 12.06 -5.39 5.20
CA GLY A 62 12.38 -6.81 5.09
C GLY A 62 11.17 -7.73 4.91
N ALA A 63 9.95 -7.17 4.79
CA ALA A 63 8.76 -7.96 4.52
C ALA A 63 8.86 -8.62 3.13
N LYS A 64 8.52 -9.91 3.06
CA LYS A 64 8.51 -10.64 1.79
C LYS A 64 7.39 -10.11 0.90
N THR A 65 7.75 -9.76 -0.34
CA THR A 65 6.82 -9.26 -1.35
C THR A 65 6.78 -10.18 -2.56
N HIS A 66 5.63 -10.20 -3.24
CA HIS A 66 5.49 -10.81 -4.56
C HIS A 66 4.65 -9.91 -5.47
N VAL A 67 4.69 -10.19 -6.78
CA VAL A 67 3.93 -9.42 -7.76
C VAL A 67 2.74 -10.26 -8.21
N ILE A 68 1.53 -9.79 -7.94
CA ILE A 68 0.27 -10.44 -8.32
C ILE A 68 -0.61 -9.49 -9.11
N ASP A 69 -1.61 -10.05 -9.80
CA ASP A 69 -2.59 -9.24 -10.50
C ASP A 69 -3.36 -8.35 -9.53
N LYS A 70 -3.63 -7.12 -9.98
CA LYS A 70 -4.35 -6.10 -9.24
C LYS A 70 -5.69 -6.58 -8.69
N THR A 71 -6.43 -7.35 -9.48
CA THR A 71 -7.73 -7.92 -9.09
C THR A 71 -7.60 -8.93 -7.96
N ALA A 72 -6.61 -9.82 -8.06
CA ALA A 72 -6.32 -10.82 -7.03
C ALA A 72 -5.90 -10.15 -5.71
N ASN A 73 -5.02 -9.16 -5.76
CA ASN A 73 -4.58 -8.45 -4.56
C ASN A 73 -5.74 -7.76 -3.84
N ARG A 74 -6.58 -7.05 -4.59
CA ARG A 74 -7.74 -6.35 -4.04
C ARG A 74 -8.78 -7.29 -3.44
N LYS A 75 -8.96 -8.48 -4.01
CA LYS A 75 -9.86 -9.52 -3.48
C LYS A 75 -9.32 -10.15 -2.19
N LYS A 76 -7.99 -10.29 -2.06
CA LYS A 76 -7.32 -10.84 -0.87
C LYS A 76 -7.40 -9.91 0.35
N GLN A 77 -7.48 -8.59 0.13
CA GLN A 77 -7.54 -7.64 1.24
C GLN A 77 -8.74 -7.92 2.16
N PRO A 78 -8.57 -7.83 3.49
CA PRO A 78 -9.65 -8.04 4.43
C PRO A 78 -10.78 -7.05 4.16
N LYS A 79 -12.02 -7.55 4.18
CA LYS A 79 -13.21 -6.70 4.04
C LYS A 79 -13.17 -5.63 5.13
N ARG A 80 -13.24 -4.36 4.71
CA ARG A 80 -13.36 -3.23 5.63
C ARG A 80 -14.85 -3.09 5.93
N SER A 81 -15.23 -3.38 7.18
CA SER A 81 -16.54 -3.05 7.74
C SER A 81 -16.70 -1.54 7.89
#